data_AF-A0A8I2G0M8-F1
#
_entry.id   AF-A0A8I2G0M8-F1
#
_cell.length_a   1.000
_cell.length_b   1.000
_cell.length_c   1.000
_cell.angle_alpha   90.00
_cell.angle_beta   90.00
_cell.angle_gamma   90.00
#
_symmetry.space_group_name_H-M   'P 1'
#
loop_
_entity.id
_entity.type
_entity.pdbx_description
1 polymer ?
#
loop_
_entity_poly.entity_id
_entity_poly.type
_entity_poly.pdbx_seq_one_letter_code
_entity_poly.pdbx_strand_id
1 'polypeptide(L)'
;MSKWWGDNEASASSHIGRTPGQAKYEWYLELDGGLAFWEVVPHLKTKKLGNLHPSHFFNRKGFDFEDLKVRRNIPFATLGMRIMVGDLKDWIIGANSYANLDVLGNDGQFHNVHPHWNIRYFSPEGKV
;
A
#
# COMPACT_ATOMS: atom_id res chain seq x y z
N MET A 1 20.46 -32.50 15.21
CA MET A 1 19.59 -31.89 16.24
C MET A 1 18.66 -30.92 15.53
N SER A 2 17.39 -31.30 15.39
CA SER A 2 16.37 -30.46 14.75
C SER A 2 16.04 -29.30 15.69
N LYS A 3 16.11 -28.07 15.17
CA LYS A 3 15.52 -26.92 15.85
C LYS A 3 14.03 -26.96 15.55
N TRP A 4 13.29 -27.43 16.53
CA TRP A 4 11.83 -27.33 16.59
C TRP A 4 11.44 -25.86 16.46
N TRP A 5 10.52 -25.56 15.56
CA TRP A 5 9.92 -24.24 15.42
C TRP A 5 9.00 -24.01 16.62
N GLY A 6 9.49 -23.19 17.56
CA GLY A 6 8.71 -22.68 18.67
C GLY A 6 7.57 -21.78 18.18
N ASP A 7 6.47 -21.86 18.91
CA ASP A 7 5.29 -21.00 18.90
C ASP A 7 4.48 -20.92 17.58
N ASN A 8 3.31 -21.55 17.65
CA ASN A 8 2.23 -21.57 16.66
C ASN A 8 1.57 -20.18 16.46
N GLU A 9 2.34 -19.13 16.23
CA GLU A 9 1.79 -17.94 15.60
C GLU A 9 2.02 -18.08 14.10
N ALA A 10 0.95 -18.39 13.36
CA ALA A 10 0.98 -18.28 11.91
C ALA A 10 1.37 -16.83 11.58
N SER A 11 2.62 -16.61 11.15
CA SER A 11 3.11 -15.30 10.75
C SER A 11 2.39 -14.90 9.47
N ALA A 12 1.25 -14.23 9.61
CA ALA A 12 0.51 -13.70 8.49
C ALA A 12 1.24 -12.46 7.95
N SER A 13 1.67 -12.52 6.70
CA SER A 13 2.26 -11.39 5.98
C SER A 13 1.54 -11.21 4.65
N SER A 14 1.48 -9.96 4.18
CA SER A 14 0.84 -9.59 2.91
C SER A 14 1.88 -9.43 1.82
N HIS A 15 1.68 -10.12 0.70
CA HIS A 15 2.60 -10.15 -0.43
C HIS A 15 1.87 -9.81 -1.72
N ILE A 16 2.49 -8.99 -2.55
CA ILE A 16 1.90 -8.58 -3.82
C ILE A 16 2.07 -9.69 -4.85
N GLY A 17 0.97 -10.16 -5.42
CA GLY A 17 1.01 -11.11 -6.53
C GLY A 17 -0.28 -11.05 -7.34
N ARG A 18 -0.17 -11.18 -8.67
CA ARG A 18 -1.36 -11.32 -9.53
C ARG A 18 -2.00 -12.69 -9.36
N THR A 19 -1.22 -13.68 -8.92
CA THR A 19 -1.66 -15.03 -8.61
C THR A 19 -1.21 -15.43 -7.21
N PRO A 20 -1.87 -16.43 -6.58
CA PRO A 20 -1.41 -16.99 -5.31
C PRO A 20 0.03 -17.51 -5.37
N GLY A 21 0.44 -18.08 -6.50
CA GLY A 21 1.81 -18.58 -6.68
C GLY A 21 2.86 -17.47 -6.64
N GLN A 22 2.56 -16.32 -7.25
CA GLN A 22 3.44 -15.15 -7.19
C GLN A 22 3.56 -14.62 -5.76
N ALA A 23 2.44 -14.46 -5.05
CA ALA A 23 2.48 -13.98 -3.66
C ALA A 23 3.28 -14.93 -2.74
N LYS A 24 3.18 -16.26 -2.94
CA LYS A 24 4.01 -17.25 -2.23
C LYS A 24 5.49 -17.12 -2.57
N TYR A 25 5.81 -16.83 -3.83
CA TYR A 25 7.19 -16.71 -4.29
C TYR A 25 7.85 -15.43 -3.77
N GLU A 26 7.14 -14.30 -3.75
CA GLU A 26 7.63 -13.07 -3.12
C GLU A 26 7.95 -13.29 -1.63
N TRP A 27 7.03 -13.93 -0.89
CA TRP A 27 7.29 -14.31 0.51
C TRP A 27 8.51 -15.23 0.65
N TYR A 28 8.70 -16.17 -0.29
CA TYR A 28 9.86 -17.06 -0.30
C TYR A 28 11.18 -16.31 -0.53
N LEU A 29 11.20 -15.27 -1.36
CA LEU A 29 12.41 -14.45 -1.60
C LEU A 29 12.84 -13.65 -0.37
N GLU A 30 11.92 -13.34 0.55
CA GLU A 30 12.23 -12.69 1.83
C GLU A 30 12.80 -13.66 2.86
N LEU A 31 12.59 -14.96 2.70
CA LEU A 31 13.21 -15.97 3.54
C LEU A 31 14.67 -16.14 3.17
N ASP A 32 15.54 -15.67 4.06
CA ASP A 32 16.95 -16.06 4.09
C ASP A 32 17.08 -17.50 4.59
N GLY A 33 16.71 -18.46 3.73
CA GLY A 33 16.56 -19.86 4.09
C GLY A 33 17.06 -20.82 3.03
N GLY A 34 17.77 -21.87 3.44
CA GLY A 34 18.34 -22.90 2.56
C GLY A 34 17.35 -23.96 2.06
N LEU A 35 16.03 -23.75 2.22
CA LEU A 35 15.00 -24.62 1.65
C LEU A 35 14.65 -24.15 0.24
N ALA A 36 14.33 -25.08 -0.65
CA ALA A 36 13.85 -24.73 -1.96
C ALA A 36 12.34 -24.39 -1.95
N PHE A 37 11.91 -23.54 -2.88
CA PHE A 37 10.52 -23.08 -2.97
C PHE A 37 9.48 -24.22 -2.98
N TRP A 38 9.74 -25.32 -3.69
CA TRP A 38 8.82 -26.45 -3.78
C TRP A 38 8.65 -27.20 -2.45
N GLU A 39 9.60 -27.09 -1.53
CA GLU A 39 9.53 -27.69 -0.19
C GLU A 39 8.60 -26.89 0.72
N VAL A 40 8.50 -25.57 0.50
CA VAL A 40 7.74 -24.68 1.40
C VAL A 40 6.31 -24.46 0.92
N VAL A 41 6.09 -24.34 -0.41
CA VAL A 41 4.78 -24.05 -1.02
C VAL A 41 3.60 -24.90 -0.52
N PRO A 42 3.74 -26.23 -0.29
CA PRO A 42 2.65 -27.07 0.20
C PRO A 42 2.14 -26.67 1.59
N HIS A 43 2.99 -26.02 2.40
CA HIS A 43 2.66 -25.58 3.75
C HIS A 43 2.05 -24.17 3.79
N LEU A 44 2.07 -23.44 2.67
CA LEU A 44 1.55 -22.08 2.58
C LEU A 44 0.07 -22.05 2.22
N LYS A 45 -0.70 -21.32 3.01
CA LYS A 45 -2.08 -20.94 2.70
C LYS A 45 -2.11 -19.50 2.20
N THR A 46 -2.83 -19.27 1.12
CA THR A 46 -3.04 -17.94 0.53
C THR A 46 -4.50 -17.58 0.55
N LYS A 47 -4.82 -16.36 0.98
CA LYS A 47 -6.17 -15.80 0.90
C LYS A 47 -6.14 -14.61 -0.06
N LYS A 48 -7.01 -14.62 -1.07
CA LYS A 48 -7.23 -13.43 -1.91
C LYS A 48 -7.89 -12.35 -1.05
N LEU A 49 -7.32 -11.15 -1.03
CA LEU A 49 -7.83 -10.01 -0.25
C LEU A 49 -9.06 -9.33 -0.88
N GLY A 50 -9.50 -9.81 -2.05
CA GLY A 50 -10.62 -9.26 -2.82
C GLY A 50 -10.14 -8.47 -4.03
N ASN A 51 -11.10 -7.97 -4.82
CA ASN A 51 -10.80 -7.02 -5.89
C ASN A 51 -10.90 -5.61 -5.31
N LEU A 52 -9.94 -4.75 -5.66
CA LEU A 52 -10.02 -3.33 -5.39
C LEU A 52 -10.95 -2.70 -6.44
N HIS A 53 -12.00 -2.00 -5.99
CA HIS A 53 -12.88 -1.21 -6.86
C HIS A 53 -12.59 0.28 -6.64
N PRO A 54 -12.62 1.15 -7.68
CA PRO A 54 -12.38 2.59 -7.52
C PRO A 54 -13.22 3.25 -6.42
N SER A 55 -14.44 2.77 -6.19
CA SER A 55 -15.29 3.27 -5.10
C SER A 55 -14.75 3.02 -3.69
N HIS A 56 -13.85 2.05 -3.51
CA HIS A 56 -13.16 1.84 -2.23
C HIS A 56 -12.21 2.99 -1.89
N PHE A 57 -11.76 3.74 -2.90
CA PHE A 57 -10.79 4.82 -2.77
C PHE A 57 -11.48 6.19 -2.81
N PHE A 58 -12.28 6.44 -3.84
CA PHE A 58 -12.71 7.80 -4.20
C PHE A 58 -14.11 8.17 -3.71
N ASN A 59 -14.76 7.34 -2.87
CA ASN A 59 -16.16 7.53 -2.48
C ASN A 59 -16.39 7.50 -0.96
N ARG A 60 -15.42 8.00 -0.18
CA ARG A 60 -15.60 8.18 1.27
C ARG A 60 -16.50 9.39 1.52
N LYS A 61 -17.76 9.12 1.88
CA LYS A 61 -18.69 10.14 2.38
C LYS A 61 -18.10 10.81 3.62
N GLY A 62 -18.09 12.15 3.64
CA GLY A 62 -17.84 12.92 4.86
C GLY A 62 -16.73 13.95 4.76
N PHE A 63 -15.93 13.97 3.69
CA PHE A 63 -14.94 15.03 3.52
C PHE A 63 -14.67 15.35 2.05
N ASP A 64 -14.75 16.64 1.72
CA ASP A 64 -14.55 17.15 0.36
C ASP A 64 -13.06 17.38 0.11
N PHE A 65 -12.51 16.70 -0.89
CA PHE A 65 -11.11 16.86 -1.28
C PHE A 65 -10.81 18.31 -1.71
N GLU A 66 -11.78 19.01 -2.29
CA GLU A 66 -11.63 20.41 -2.68
C GLU A 66 -11.48 21.34 -1.46
N ASP A 67 -12.17 21.06 -0.35
CA ASP A 67 -11.99 21.83 0.91
C ASP A 67 -10.55 21.70 1.44
N LEU A 68 -9.97 20.49 1.44
CA LEU A 68 -8.58 20.31 1.83
C LEU A 68 -7.64 21.10 0.92
N LYS A 69 -7.86 21.05 -0.41
CA LYS A 69 -7.01 21.77 -1.37
C LYS A 69 -6.98 23.27 -1.08
N VAL A 70 -8.13 23.85 -0.76
CA VAL A 70 -8.25 25.26 -0.37
C VAL A 70 -7.56 25.52 0.96
N ARG A 71 -7.87 24.75 2.00
CA ARG A 71 -7.31 24.94 3.36
C ARG A 71 -5.80 24.76 3.43
N ARG A 72 -5.23 23.97 2.52
CA ARG A 72 -3.81 23.60 2.52
C ARG A 72 -3.03 24.24 1.38
N ASN A 73 -3.68 25.07 0.57
CA ASN A 73 -3.12 25.78 -0.57
C ASN A 73 -2.41 24.85 -1.57
N ILE A 74 -3.07 23.76 -1.96
CA ILE A 74 -2.59 22.79 -2.96
C ILE A 74 -3.62 22.59 -4.08
N PRO A 75 -4.03 23.67 -4.80
CA PRO A 75 -5.10 23.60 -5.81
C PRO A 75 -4.78 22.67 -6.99
N PHE A 76 -3.50 22.37 -7.21
CA PHE A 76 -3.02 21.47 -8.25
C PHE A 76 -3.21 19.97 -7.91
N ALA A 77 -3.42 19.62 -6.63
CA ALA A 77 -3.53 18.22 -6.23
C ALA A 77 -4.83 17.61 -6.77
N THR A 78 -4.76 16.37 -7.26
CA THR A 78 -5.91 15.63 -7.79
C THR A 78 -5.99 14.24 -7.17
N LEU A 79 -7.19 13.68 -7.12
CA LEU A 79 -7.38 12.26 -6.80
C LEU A 79 -6.76 11.41 -7.91
N GLY A 80 -6.01 10.37 -7.53
CA GLY A 80 -5.19 9.57 -8.44
C GLY A 80 -3.85 10.20 -8.80
N MET A 81 -3.49 11.37 -8.25
CA MET A 81 -2.18 11.97 -8.46
C MET A 81 -1.08 11.11 -7.80
N ARG A 82 0.01 10.91 -8.54
CA ARG A 82 1.20 10.26 -7.99
C ARG A 82 1.98 11.25 -7.15
N ILE A 83 2.48 10.78 -6.02
CA ILE A 83 3.31 11.56 -5.09
C ILE A 83 4.49 10.73 -4.60
N MET A 84 5.50 11.37 -4.04
CA MET A 84 6.42 10.71 -3.10
C MET A 84 6.22 11.25 -1.70
N VAL A 85 6.14 10.37 -0.72
CA VAL A 85 6.11 10.68 0.71
C VAL A 85 7.39 10.12 1.32
N GLY A 86 8.36 10.99 1.59
CA GLY A 86 9.74 10.57 1.79
C GLY A 86 10.28 9.84 0.57
N ASP A 87 10.66 8.57 0.74
CA ASP A 87 11.19 7.72 -0.34
C ASP A 87 10.13 6.76 -0.91
N LEU A 88 8.89 6.82 -0.40
CA LEU A 88 7.80 5.95 -0.82
C LEU A 88 6.98 6.62 -1.95
N LYS A 89 6.71 5.86 -3.00
CA LYS A 89 5.88 6.30 -4.13
C LYS A 89 4.44 5.91 -3.87
N ASP A 90 3.57 6.91 -3.69
CA ASP A 90 2.18 6.72 -3.31
C ASP A 90 1.22 7.40 -4.29
N TRP A 91 -0.08 7.16 -4.08
CA TRP A 91 -1.17 7.74 -4.85
C TRP A 91 -2.14 8.46 -3.92
N ILE A 92 -2.52 9.69 -4.24
CA ILE A 92 -3.60 10.38 -3.52
C ILE A 92 -4.91 9.68 -3.83
N ILE A 93 -5.62 9.22 -2.81
CA ILE A 93 -6.92 8.54 -2.96
C ILE A 93 -8.06 9.30 -2.28
N GLY A 94 -7.75 10.28 -1.43
CA GLY A 94 -8.76 11.06 -0.74
C GLY A 94 -8.18 12.04 0.27
N ALA A 95 -9.03 12.43 1.20
CA ALA A 95 -8.70 13.29 2.33
C ALA A 95 -9.53 12.92 3.56
N ASN A 96 -9.00 13.24 4.73
CA ASN A 96 -9.67 13.00 6.01
C ASN A 96 -10.19 14.30 6.65
N SER A 97 -10.94 14.16 7.75
CA SER A 97 -11.51 15.30 8.51
C SER A 97 -10.48 16.24 9.14
N TYR A 98 -9.21 15.82 9.27
CA TYR A 98 -8.10 16.63 9.76
C TYR A 98 -7.38 17.39 8.62
N ALA A 99 -7.93 17.38 7.41
CA ALA A 99 -7.34 17.96 6.21
C ALA A 99 -5.93 17.40 5.93
N ASN A 100 -5.77 16.08 6.09
CA ASN A 100 -4.63 15.31 5.59
C ASN A 100 -5.03 14.53 4.33
N LEU A 101 -4.04 14.17 3.51
CA LEU A 101 -4.23 13.29 2.37
C LEU A 101 -4.41 11.84 2.85
N ASP A 102 -5.41 11.15 2.33
CA ASP A 102 -5.43 9.69 2.32
C ASP A 102 -4.61 9.23 1.10
N VAL A 103 -3.61 8.37 1.33
CA VAL A 103 -2.71 7.89 0.28
C VAL A 103 -2.64 6.36 0.26
N LEU A 104 -2.42 5.80 -0.93
CA LEU A 104 -2.24 4.38 -1.17
C LEU A 104 -0.80 4.12 -1.61
N GLY A 105 -0.06 3.34 -0.83
CA GLY A 105 1.28 2.88 -1.17
C GLY A 105 1.27 1.80 -2.26
N ASN A 106 2.41 1.62 -2.94
CA ASN A 106 2.53 0.54 -3.93
C ASN A 106 2.44 -0.85 -3.30
N ASP A 107 2.69 -0.97 -1.99
CA ASP A 107 2.50 -2.15 -1.16
C ASP A 107 1.01 -2.46 -0.87
N GLY A 108 0.10 -1.56 -1.30
CA GLY A 108 -1.33 -1.67 -1.06
C GLY A 108 -1.76 -1.19 0.34
N GLN A 109 -0.84 -0.61 1.12
CA GLN A 109 -1.16 -0.06 2.43
C GLN A 109 -1.74 1.35 2.32
N PHE A 110 -2.59 1.66 3.30
CA PHE A 110 -3.26 2.94 3.42
C PHE A 110 -2.68 3.73 4.58
N HIS A 111 -2.30 4.98 4.34
CA HIS A 111 -1.82 5.88 5.39
C HIS A 111 -2.28 7.31 5.14
N ASN A 112 -2.20 8.12 6.20
CA ASN A 112 -2.62 9.52 6.20
C ASN A 112 -1.37 10.41 6.26
N VAL A 113 -1.30 11.41 5.39
CA VAL A 113 -0.10 12.24 5.24
C VAL A 113 -0.48 13.72 5.28
N HIS A 114 0.24 14.49 6.09
CA HIS A 114 0.07 15.94 6.12
C HIS A 114 0.55 16.53 4.78
N PRO A 115 -0.22 17.41 4.10
CA PRO A 115 0.07 17.85 2.73
C PRO A 115 1.37 18.65 2.53
N HIS A 116 2.05 19.03 3.62
CA HIS A 116 3.33 19.75 3.58
C HIS A 116 4.49 18.94 4.17
N TRP A 117 4.25 17.69 4.61
CA TRP A 117 5.29 16.88 5.22
C TRP A 117 5.98 15.99 4.19
N ASN A 118 7.23 16.34 3.86
CA ASN A 118 8.15 15.56 3.01
C ASN A 118 7.48 14.96 1.77
N ILE A 119 6.66 15.75 1.08
CA ILE A 119 5.89 15.31 -0.06
C ILE A 119 6.41 15.97 -1.35
N ARG A 120 6.49 15.18 -2.42
CA ARG A 120 6.70 15.67 -3.78
C ARG A 120 5.51 15.29 -4.62
N TYR A 121 4.85 16.27 -5.22
CA TYR A 121 3.73 16.04 -6.12
C TYR A 121 4.25 15.93 -7.54
N PHE A 122 3.77 14.94 -8.29
CA PHE A 122 4.11 14.82 -9.70
C PHE A 122 3.01 15.41 -10.56
N SER A 123 3.40 16.18 -11.57
CA SER A 123 2.51 16.60 -12.65
C SER A 123 1.97 15.37 -13.40
N PRO A 124 0.90 15.51 -14.18
CA PRO A 124 0.40 14.43 -15.05
C PRO A 124 1.48 13.86 -16.00
N GLU A 125 2.45 14.68 -16.38
CA GLU A 125 3.61 14.32 -17.21
C GLU A 125 4.78 13.72 -16.39
N GLY A 126 4.61 13.56 -15.08
CA GLY A 126 5.61 12.98 -14.18
C GLY A 126 6.74 13.94 -13.77
N LYS A 127 6.59 15.24 -14.02
CA LYS A 127 7.56 16.26 -13.57
C LYS A 127 7.23 16.71 -12.16
N VAL A 128 8.25 16.92 -11.33
CA VAL A 128 8.09 17.50 -9.98
C VAL A 128 7.85 19.00 -10.08
#